data_AF-A0A819S6X9-F1
#
_entry.id   AF-A0A819S6X9-F1
#
_cell.length_a   1.000
_cell.length_b   1.000
_cell.length_c   1.000
_cell.angle_alpha   90.00
_cell.angle_beta   90.00
_cell.angle_gamma   90.00
#
_symmetry.space_group_name_H-M   'P 1'
#
loop_
_entity.id
_entity.type
_entity.pdbx_description
1 polymer ?
#
loop_
_entity_poly.entity_id
_entity_poly.type
_entity_poly.pdbx_seq_one_letter_code
_entity_poly.pdbx_strand_id
1 'polypeptide(L)'
;MSGSGDRFTDIELENKRLPACYGYLNYKLLSLGEAMKELQDFLKGIDRFVKLAKRHCTYPNDHNLTKDESAAIYIYTMEMSDDSCVYRILNQTLREADRSNVRPWFGYLKLLDCATSKL
;
A
#
# COMPACT_ATOMS: atom_id res chain seq x y z
N MET A 1 17.42 11.68 -35.47
CA MET A 1 17.09 10.65 -34.47
C MET A 1 17.64 11.11 -33.13
N SER A 2 16.83 11.77 -32.32
CA SER A 2 17.19 12.17 -30.95
C SER A 2 16.38 11.29 -30.00
N GLY A 3 16.98 10.20 -29.54
CA GLY A 3 16.43 9.41 -28.45
C GLY A 3 16.81 10.07 -27.15
N SER A 4 15.93 10.89 -26.59
CA SER A 4 16.03 11.28 -25.18
C SER A 4 15.70 10.03 -24.37
N GLY A 5 16.74 9.35 -23.92
CA GLY A 5 16.61 8.28 -22.95
C GLY A 5 16.31 8.89 -21.60
N ASP A 6 15.05 9.20 -21.33
CA ASP A 6 14.55 9.39 -19.96
C ASP A 6 14.70 8.03 -19.26
N ARG A 7 15.83 7.86 -18.57
CA ARG A 7 16.05 6.68 -17.73
C ARG A 7 15.12 6.83 -16.53
N PHE A 8 14.48 5.73 -16.13
CA PHE A 8 13.68 5.58 -14.90
C PHE A 8 14.40 5.99 -13.59
N THR A 9 15.64 6.47 -13.66
CA THR A 9 16.49 6.90 -12.55
C THR A 9 16.32 8.37 -12.18
N ASP A 10 15.66 9.18 -13.00
CA ASP A 10 15.60 10.63 -12.81
C ASP A 10 14.40 11.04 -11.95
N ILE A 11 14.04 10.21 -10.96
CA ILE A 11 13.22 10.67 -9.86
C ILE A 11 14.20 11.31 -8.87
N GLU A 12 14.30 12.64 -8.88
CA GLU A 12 14.91 13.41 -7.79
C GLU A 12 14.08 13.17 -6.51
N LEU A 13 14.33 12.03 -5.86
CA LEU A 13 13.80 11.71 -4.55
C LEU A 13 14.60 12.53 -3.53
N GLU A 14 14.25 13.80 -3.37
CA GLU A 14 14.65 14.55 -2.18
C GLU A 14 14.02 13.90 -0.96
N ASN A 15 14.73 12.93 -0.36
CA ASN A 15 14.33 12.28 0.88
C ASN A 15 14.48 13.29 2.03
N LYS A 16 13.43 14.08 2.25
CA LYS A 16 13.31 14.93 3.43
C LYS A 16 13.39 14.05 4.68
N ARG A 17 14.16 14.48 5.68
CA ARG A 17 14.20 13.82 6.99
C ARG A 17 12.89 14.09 7.72
N LEU A 18 11.92 13.20 7.52
CA LEU A 18 10.59 13.28 8.15
C LEU A 18 10.56 12.42 9.42
N PRO A 19 9.78 12.80 10.44
CA PRO A 19 9.51 11.93 11.58
C PRO A 19 8.88 10.61 11.11
N ALA A 20 9.27 9.51 11.73
CA ALA A 20 8.68 8.21 11.46
C ALA A 20 7.19 8.18 11.86
N CYS A 21 6.37 7.48 11.08
CA CYS A 21 4.95 7.26 11.40
C CYS A 21 4.77 6.01 12.25
N TYR A 22 4.88 6.13 13.58
CA TYR A 22 4.67 5.00 14.49
C TYR A 22 3.19 4.71 14.81
N GLY A 23 2.27 5.59 14.43
CA GLY A 23 0.86 5.49 14.82
C GLY A 23 0.16 4.20 14.36
N TYR A 24 0.62 3.58 13.27
CA TYR A 24 0.04 2.31 12.80
C TYR A 24 0.40 1.13 13.71
N LEU A 25 1.50 1.18 14.48
CA LEU A 25 1.96 0.06 15.30
C LEU A 25 0.92 -0.33 16.37
N ASN A 26 0.27 0.68 16.96
CA ASN A 26 -0.77 0.53 17.97
C ASN A 26 -2.18 0.42 17.38
N TYR A 27 -2.30 0.43 16.04
CA TYR A 27 -3.59 0.31 15.38
C TYR A 27 -4.10 -1.13 15.47
N LYS A 28 -5.42 -1.30 15.58
CA LYS A 28 -6.02 -2.64 15.57
C LYS A 28 -5.75 -3.34 14.23
N LEU A 29 -5.48 -4.64 14.26
CA LEU A 29 -5.41 -5.43 13.03
C LEU A 29 -6.82 -5.55 12.46
N LEU A 30 -6.99 -5.22 11.18
CA LEU A 30 -8.26 -5.19 10.46
C LEU A 30 -8.24 -6.15 9.28
N SER A 31 -9.42 -6.54 8.80
CA SER A 31 -9.53 -7.16 7.47
C SER A 31 -9.14 -6.15 6.39
N LEU A 32 -8.75 -6.63 5.20
CA LEU A 32 -8.33 -5.76 4.10
C LEU A 32 -9.45 -4.79 3.69
N GLY A 33 -10.71 -5.23 3.69
CA GLY A 33 -11.84 -4.36 3.33
C GLY A 33 -12.01 -3.21 4.33
N GLU A 34 -11.89 -3.49 5.63
CA GLU A 34 -11.99 -2.46 6.67
C GLU A 34 -10.78 -1.52 6.67
N ALA A 35 -9.58 -2.06 6.47
CA ALA A 35 -8.33 -1.31 6.41
C ALA A 35 -8.30 -0.30 5.24
N MET A 36 -8.99 -0.60 4.14
CA MET A 36 -9.05 0.26 2.96
C MET A 36 -10.27 1.20 2.97
N LYS A 37 -11.14 1.14 3.98
CA LYS A 37 -12.39 1.89 4.02
C LYS A 37 -12.16 3.41 4.04
N GLU A 38 -11.23 3.87 4.87
CA GLU A 38 -10.84 5.29 4.91
C GLU A 38 -10.13 5.75 3.64
N LEU A 39 -9.74 4.81 2.77
CA LEU A 39 -9.07 5.10 1.50
C LEU A 39 -10.03 5.22 0.31
N GLN A 40 -11.31 4.86 0.48
CA GLN A 40 -12.30 4.84 -0.59
C GLN A 40 -12.51 6.22 -1.25
N ASP A 41 -12.35 7.28 -0.46
CA ASP A 41 -12.55 8.66 -0.92
C ASP A 41 -11.46 9.12 -1.90
N PHE A 42 -10.27 8.51 -1.86
CA PHE A 42 -9.14 8.86 -2.72
C PHE A 42 -8.70 7.74 -3.68
N LEU A 43 -8.98 6.48 -3.37
CA LEU A 43 -8.75 5.33 -4.24
C LEU A 43 -10.07 4.87 -4.85
N LYS A 44 -10.41 5.43 -6.01
CA LYS A 44 -11.62 5.03 -6.73
C LYS A 44 -11.56 3.54 -7.07
N GLY A 45 -12.63 2.82 -6.76
CA GLY A 45 -12.77 1.41 -7.10
C GLY A 45 -12.01 0.43 -6.19
N ILE A 46 -11.57 0.85 -5.01
CA ILE A 46 -10.79 0.02 -4.09
C ILE A 46 -11.47 -1.32 -3.73
N ASP A 47 -12.80 -1.34 -3.61
CA ASP A 47 -13.56 -2.56 -3.33
C ASP A 47 -13.38 -3.63 -4.43
N ARG A 48 -13.25 -3.20 -5.69
CA ARG A 48 -12.97 -4.11 -6.81
C ARG A 48 -11.57 -4.70 -6.67
N PHE A 49 -10.60 -3.89 -6.26
CA PHE A 49 -9.22 -4.35 -6.06
C PHE A 49 -9.10 -5.29 -4.87
N VAL A 50 -9.79 -5.02 -3.75
CA VAL A 50 -9.87 -5.95 -2.61
C VAL A 50 -10.44 -7.30 -3.04
N LYS A 51 -11.53 -7.31 -3.80
CA LYS A 51 -12.12 -8.55 -4.35
C LYS A 51 -11.19 -9.25 -5.32
N LEU A 52 -10.49 -8.51 -6.18
CA LEU A 52 -9.53 -9.06 -7.13
C LEU A 52 -8.36 -9.72 -6.40
N ALA A 53 -7.71 -9.01 -5.48
CA ALA A 53 -6.58 -9.50 -4.71
C ALA A 53 -6.90 -10.78 -3.94
N LYS A 54 -8.05 -10.83 -3.27
CA LYS A 54 -8.51 -12.03 -2.55
C LYS A 54 -8.76 -13.24 -3.45
N ARG A 55 -9.04 -13.03 -4.75
CA ARG A 55 -9.20 -14.13 -5.73
C ARG A 55 -7.89 -14.61 -6.32
N HIS A 56 -6.90 -13.72 -6.46
CA HIS A 56 -5.60 -14.07 -7.04
C HIS A 56 -4.64 -14.72 -6.05
N CYS A 57 -4.80 -14.45 -4.76
CA CYS A 57 -3.95 -15.03 -3.74
C CYS A 57 -4.33 -16.49 -3.47
N THR A 58 -3.34 -17.37 -3.47
CA THR A 58 -3.50 -18.79 -3.13
C THR A 58 -3.51 -18.98 -1.62
N TYR A 59 -4.40 -19.85 -1.14
CA TYR A 59 -4.50 -20.21 0.27
C TYR A 59 -4.81 -21.70 0.45
N PRO A 60 -4.19 -22.40 1.43
CA PRO A 60 -3.09 -21.91 2.26
C PRO A 60 -1.83 -21.61 1.43
N ASN A 61 -0.95 -20.76 1.96
CA ASN A 61 0.35 -20.45 1.38
C ASN A 61 1.46 -20.90 2.34
N ASP A 62 2.69 -20.97 1.84
CA ASP A 62 3.85 -21.50 2.55
C ASP A 62 4.21 -20.71 3.83
N HIS A 63 3.73 -19.46 3.93
CA HIS A 63 4.00 -18.55 5.05
C HIS A 63 2.84 -18.44 6.05
N ASN A 64 1.81 -19.29 5.95
CA ASN A 64 0.62 -19.26 6.79
C ASN A 64 -0.06 -17.87 6.85
N LEU A 65 0.03 -17.08 5.79
CA LEU A 65 -0.65 -15.80 5.69
C LEU A 65 -2.16 -16.02 5.60
N THR A 66 -2.92 -15.15 6.27
CA THR A 66 -4.38 -15.10 6.13
C THR A 66 -4.81 -14.56 4.77
N LYS A 67 -6.09 -14.75 4.42
CA LYS A 67 -6.69 -14.21 3.18
C LYS A 67 -6.52 -12.70 2.99
N ASP A 68 -6.51 -11.96 4.08
CA ASP A 68 -6.36 -10.52 4.07
C ASP A 68 -4.88 -10.11 3.95
N GLU A 69 -3.98 -10.86 4.58
CA GLU A 69 -2.53 -10.58 4.56
C GLU A 69 -1.91 -10.77 3.18
N SER A 70 -2.10 -11.91 2.50
CA SER A 70 -1.53 -12.03 1.14
C SER A 70 -2.24 -11.12 0.15
N ALA A 71 -3.52 -10.82 0.35
CA ALA A 71 -4.22 -9.84 -0.49
C ALA A 71 -3.67 -8.42 -0.29
N ALA A 72 -3.26 -8.05 0.93
CA ALA A 72 -2.62 -6.77 1.21
C ALA A 72 -1.27 -6.65 0.48
N ILE A 73 -0.44 -7.70 0.52
CA ILE A 73 0.81 -7.78 -0.23
C ILE A 73 0.54 -7.69 -1.73
N TYR A 74 -0.42 -8.48 -2.24
CA TYR A 74 -0.77 -8.48 -3.66
C TYR A 74 -1.18 -7.08 -4.15
N ILE A 75 -2.03 -6.37 -3.40
CA ILE A 75 -2.42 -4.99 -3.72
C ILE A 75 -1.21 -4.05 -3.74
N TYR A 76 -0.26 -4.22 -2.81
CA TYR A 76 0.95 -3.40 -2.78
C TYR A 76 1.80 -3.64 -4.05
N THR A 77 1.93 -4.89 -4.48
CA THR A 77 2.78 -5.25 -5.63
C THR A 77 2.10 -5.13 -6.99
N MET A 78 0.78 -5.02 -7.03
CA MET A 78 0.02 -5.00 -8.28
C MET A 78 0.18 -3.65 -8.98
N GLU A 79 0.69 -3.69 -10.21
CA GLU A 79 0.70 -2.52 -11.08
C GLU A 79 -0.70 -2.28 -11.64
N MET A 80 -1.22 -1.08 -11.39
CA MET A 80 -2.51 -0.59 -11.89
C MET A 80 -2.28 0.74 -12.62
N SER A 81 -3.32 1.32 -13.22
CA SER A 81 -3.29 2.70 -13.68
C SER A 81 -2.80 3.63 -12.56
N ASP A 82 -2.06 4.68 -12.91
CA ASP A 82 -1.35 5.52 -11.95
C ASP A 82 -2.23 6.02 -10.79
N ASP A 83 -3.45 6.47 -11.09
CA ASP A 83 -4.42 7.00 -10.12
C ASP A 83 -5.03 5.93 -9.19
N SER A 84 -4.68 4.66 -9.36
CA SER A 84 -5.19 3.53 -8.58
C SER A 84 -4.08 2.68 -8.00
N CYS A 85 -2.81 3.00 -8.32
CA CYS A 85 -1.67 2.18 -7.96
C CYS A 85 -1.27 2.40 -6.49
N VAL A 86 -1.64 1.44 -5.63
CA VAL A 86 -1.56 1.60 -4.17
C VAL A 86 -0.14 1.89 -3.69
N TYR A 87 0.89 1.21 -4.21
CA TYR A 87 2.26 1.50 -3.79
C TYR A 87 2.73 2.88 -4.21
N ARG A 88 2.31 3.39 -5.37
CA ARG A 88 2.71 4.73 -5.84
C ARG A 88 2.11 5.78 -4.92
N ILE A 89 0.80 5.68 -4.66
CA ILE A 89 0.06 6.64 -3.84
C ILE A 89 0.54 6.57 -2.38
N LEU A 90 0.65 5.37 -1.79
CA LEU A 90 1.17 5.21 -0.43
C LEU A 90 2.58 5.78 -0.28
N ASN A 91 3.50 5.43 -1.17
CA ASN A 91 4.88 5.91 -1.09
C ASN A 91 4.97 7.43 -1.31
N GLN A 92 4.08 8.01 -2.11
CA GLN A 92 3.96 9.46 -2.22
C GLN A 92 3.47 10.07 -0.90
N THR A 93 2.38 9.55 -0.33
CA THR A 93 1.84 10.01 0.96
C THR A 93 2.84 9.90 2.10
N LEU A 94 3.66 8.84 2.13
CA LEU A 94 4.72 8.68 3.14
C LEU A 94 5.83 9.75 3.05
N ARG A 95 6.00 10.39 1.89
CA ARG A 95 6.95 11.49 1.69
C ARG A 95 6.37 12.88 1.95
N GLU A 96 5.08 12.98 2.26
CA GLU A 96 4.45 14.24 2.59
C GLU A 96 4.88 14.73 3.97
N ALA A 97 5.14 16.04 4.07
CA ALA A 97 5.53 16.68 5.33
C ALA A 97 4.39 16.67 6.35
N ASP A 98 3.16 16.83 5.88
CA ASP A 98 1.97 16.70 6.72
C ASP A 98 1.69 15.22 7.01
N ARG A 99 2.03 14.81 8.24
CA ARG A 99 1.86 13.42 8.68
C ARG A 99 0.40 13.03 8.88
N SER A 100 -0.52 14.00 8.93
CA SER A 100 -1.96 13.71 9.04
C SER A 100 -2.48 12.98 7.80
N ASN A 101 -1.87 13.19 6.63
CA ASN A 101 -2.22 12.49 5.39
C ASN A 101 -1.88 11.00 5.42
N VAL A 102 -0.96 10.56 6.29
CA VAL A 102 -0.63 9.14 6.49
C VAL A 102 -1.66 8.44 7.40
N ARG A 103 -2.42 9.20 8.20
CA ARG A 103 -3.34 8.61 9.20
C ARG A 103 -4.39 7.67 8.59
N PRO A 104 -5.05 7.98 7.46
CA PRO A 104 -6.00 7.06 6.81
C PRO A 104 -5.37 5.70 6.46
N TRP A 105 -4.07 5.68 6.19
CA TRP A 105 -3.32 4.48 5.82
C TRP A 105 -3.00 3.55 6.99
N PHE A 106 -3.23 3.94 8.25
CA PHE A 106 -2.78 3.16 9.40
C PHE A 106 -3.37 1.75 9.46
N GLY A 107 -4.64 1.59 9.07
CA GLY A 107 -5.25 0.26 8.96
C GLY A 107 -4.53 -0.63 7.95
N TYR A 108 -4.26 -0.09 6.76
CA TYR A 108 -3.55 -0.83 5.71
C TYR A 108 -2.08 -1.10 6.08
N LEU A 109 -1.37 -0.11 6.63
CA LEU A 109 0.01 -0.26 7.09
C LEU A 109 0.14 -1.32 8.18
N LYS A 110 -0.79 -1.37 9.14
CA LYS A 110 -0.81 -2.41 10.17
C LYS A 110 -0.97 -3.81 9.57
N LEU A 111 -1.87 -3.96 8.59
CA LEU A 111 -2.10 -5.24 7.91
C LEU A 111 -0.89 -5.65 7.06
N LEU A 112 -0.29 -4.71 6.33
CA LEU A 112 0.89 -4.95 5.50
C LEU A 112 2.11 -5.33 6.35
N ASP A 113 2.40 -4.57 7.41
CA ASP A 113 3.49 -4.85 8.36
C ASP A 113 3.36 -6.26 8.98
N CYS A 114 2.14 -6.62 9.41
CA CYS A 114 1.85 -7.95 9.95
C CYS A 114 2.09 -9.05 8.90
N ALA A 115 1.62 -8.84 7.67
CA ALA A 115 1.85 -9.78 6.57
C ALA A 115 3.33 -9.95 6.25
N THR A 116 4.08 -8.86 6.13
CA THR A 116 5.51 -8.88 5.78
C THR A 116 6.38 -9.46 6.90
N SER A 117 5.96 -9.36 8.17
CA SER A 117 6.68 -9.95 9.29
C SER A 117 6.71 -11.49 9.30
N LYS A 118 5.90 -12.13 8.46
CA LYS A 118 5.77 -13.61 8.34
C LYS A 118 6.50 -14.17 7.12
N LEU A 119 6.99 -13.31 6.23
CA LEU A 119 7.80 -13.69 5.06
C LEU A 119 9.24 -13.93 5.49
#